data_AF-A0A4U3BCE2-F1
#
_entry.id   AF-A0A4U3BCE2-F1
#
_cell.length_a   1.000
_cell.length_b   1.000
_cell.length_c   1.000
_cell.angle_alpha   90.00
_cell.angle_beta   90.00
_cell.angle_gamma   90.00
#
_symmetry.space_group_name_H-M   'P 1'
#
loop_
_entity.id
_entity.type
_entity.pdbx_description
1 polymer ?
#
loop_
_entity_poly.entity_id
_entity_poly.type
_entity_poly.pdbx_seq_one_letter_code
_entity_poly.pdbx_strand_id
1 'polypeptide(L)'
;MLFRSYTPQFYNENKQFIPNSIATMESVMIHNRKQTLLMRGQNVEQPILLCCHGGPGMAQIGFIRHFQKELEKHFIVINWDQRGAGKSFSMKDFGANFTIEQFVSDAKEVIQYVLKKFNKQKLFL
;
A
#
# COMPACT_ATOMS: atom_id res chain seq x y z
N MET A 1 -11.41 -8.19 18.26
CA MET A 1 -10.53 -9.09 17.47
C MET A 1 -9.09 -8.81 17.88
N LEU A 2 -8.41 -9.77 18.52
CA LEU A 2 -7.21 -9.51 19.35
C LEU A 2 -5.86 -9.45 18.60
N PHE A 3 -5.83 -9.49 17.27
CA PHE A 3 -4.60 -9.35 16.50
C PHE A 3 -4.78 -8.33 15.38
N ARG A 4 -4.04 -7.21 15.46
CA ARG A 4 -4.00 -6.20 14.41
C ARG A 4 -3.04 -6.68 13.32
N SER A 5 -3.44 -6.59 12.06
CA SER A 5 -2.54 -6.86 10.94
C SER A 5 -1.31 -5.95 11.03
N TYR A 6 -0.12 -6.52 10.87
CA TYR A 6 1.13 -5.79 10.97
C TYR A 6 2.12 -6.23 9.89
N THR A 7 3.18 -5.46 9.73
CA THR A 7 4.31 -5.83 8.88
C THR A 7 5.63 -5.74 9.65
N PRO A 8 6.55 -6.71 9.50
CA PRO A 8 7.80 -6.68 10.24
C PRO A 8 8.69 -5.55 9.75
N GLN A 9 9.42 -4.94 10.68
CA GLN A 9 10.47 -3.96 10.37
C GLN A 9 11.63 -4.63 9.65
N PHE A 10 12.46 -3.83 8.98
CA PHE A 10 13.69 -4.31 8.35
C PHE A 10 14.84 -4.34 9.35
N TYR A 11 15.61 -5.42 9.31
CA TYR A 11 16.80 -5.63 10.11
C TYR A 11 17.94 -6.06 9.21
N ASN A 12 19.17 -5.63 9.52
CA ASN A 12 20.38 -6.10 8.84
C ASN A 12 20.76 -7.52 9.30
N GLU A 13 21.85 -8.06 8.73
CA GLU A 13 22.37 -9.39 9.07
C GLU A 13 22.70 -9.55 10.57
N ASN A 14 23.06 -8.45 11.23
CA ASN A 14 23.36 -8.40 12.66
C ASN A 14 22.10 -8.21 13.54
N LYS A 15 20.89 -8.34 12.97
CA LYS A 15 19.59 -8.12 13.63
C LYS A 15 19.41 -6.70 14.18
N GLN A 16 20.11 -5.72 13.64
CA GLN A 16 19.93 -4.32 13.98
C GLN A 16 18.90 -3.69 13.05
N PHE A 17 18.03 -2.85 13.61
CA PHE A 17 17.04 -2.10 12.84
C PHE A 17 17.73 -1.29 11.74
N ILE A 18 17.20 -1.34 10.51
CA ILE A 18 17.71 -0.51 9.41
C ILE A 18 17.12 0.90 9.56
N PRO A 19 17.93 1.90 9.95
CA PRO A 19 17.44 3.27 10.04
C PRO A 19 17.01 3.76 8.66
N ASN A 20 16.02 4.66 8.61
CA ASN A 20 15.46 5.18 7.36
C ASN A 20 14.68 4.16 6.51
N SER A 21 14.48 2.92 6.96
CA SER A 21 13.55 1.98 6.33
C SER A 21 12.09 2.29 6.70
N ILE A 22 11.16 1.84 5.87
CA ILE A 22 9.72 1.93 6.16
C ILE A 22 9.07 0.56 6.05
N ALA A 23 8.29 0.19 7.06
CA ALA A 23 7.43 -0.98 7.04
C ALA A 23 6.15 -0.65 7.83
N THR A 24 5.15 -0.10 7.14
CA THR A 24 3.89 0.32 7.75
C THR A 24 2.69 -0.19 6.98
N MET A 25 1.58 -0.36 7.71
CA MET A 25 0.27 -0.60 7.13
C MET A 25 -0.66 0.49 7.64
N GLU A 26 -1.16 1.32 6.75
CA GLU A 26 -1.89 2.54 7.08
C GLU A 26 -3.26 2.51 6.41
N SER A 27 -4.29 2.94 7.16
CA SER A 27 -5.61 3.21 6.59
C SER A 27 -5.75 4.72 6.41
N VAL A 28 -5.90 5.15 5.16
CA VAL A 28 -5.97 6.54 4.73
C VAL A 28 -7.39 6.86 4.25
N MET A 29 -7.81 8.11 4.42
CA MET A 29 -9.08 8.59 3.87
C MET A 29 -8.86 9.02 2.42
N ILE A 30 -9.57 8.38 1.49
CA ILE A 30 -9.56 8.63 0.04
C ILE A 30 -11.01 8.75 -0.40
N HIS A 31 -11.42 9.91 -0.94
CA HIS A 31 -12.80 10.26 -1.31
C HIS A 31 -13.84 9.81 -0.27
N ASN A 32 -13.61 10.17 1.00
CA ASN A 32 -14.46 9.83 2.16
C ASN A 32 -14.55 8.34 2.51
N ARG A 33 -13.60 7.53 2.03
CA ARG A 33 -13.52 6.11 2.34
C ARG A 33 -12.17 5.73 2.91
N LYS A 34 -12.17 4.83 3.88
CA LYS A 34 -10.94 4.23 4.40
C LYS A 34 -10.40 3.25 3.37
N GLN A 35 -9.19 3.49 2.89
CA GLN A 35 -8.45 2.56 2.04
C GLN A 35 -7.10 2.24 2.67
N THR A 36 -6.61 1.02 2.46
CA THR A 36 -5.43 0.51 3.14
C THR A 36 -4.24 0.44 2.20
N LEU A 37 -3.11 0.95 2.67
CA LEU A 37 -1.82 0.92 2.01
C LEU A 37 -0.83 0.11 2.87
N LEU A 38 -0.19 -0.90 2.30
CA LEU A 38 1.01 -1.52 2.86
C LEU A 38 2.23 -0.89 2.18
N MET A 39 3.04 -0.16 2.94
CA MET A 39 4.23 0.54 2.45
C MET A 39 5.47 -0.13 3.01
N ARG A 40 6.35 -0.60 2.12
CA ARG A 40 7.58 -1.30 2.49
C ARG A 40 8.76 -0.89 1.61
N GLY A 41 9.88 -0.56 2.23
CA GLY A 41 11.14 -0.28 1.54
C GLY A 41 12.29 -0.16 2.53
N GLN A 42 13.49 -0.57 2.14
CA GLN A 42 14.66 -0.53 3.02
C GLN A 42 15.25 0.88 3.19
N ASN A 43 14.83 1.84 2.35
CA ASN A 43 15.24 3.23 2.44
C ASN A 43 14.14 4.14 1.86
N VAL A 44 13.62 5.11 2.64
CA VAL A 44 12.59 6.07 2.18
C VAL A 44 13.07 7.07 1.13
N GLU A 45 14.37 7.09 0.80
CA GLU A 45 14.87 7.89 -0.31
C GLU A 45 14.68 7.24 -1.69
N GLN A 46 14.37 5.94 -1.70
CA GLN A 46 14.16 5.18 -2.94
C GLN A 46 12.95 5.66 -3.74
N PRO A 47 12.92 5.38 -5.06
CA PRO A 47 11.74 5.62 -5.87
C PRO A 47 10.52 4.85 -5.33
N ILE A 48 9.33 5.37 -5.57
CA ILE A 48 8.07 4.73 -5.19
C ILE A 48 7.60 3.80 -6.31
N LEU A 49 7.18 2.60 -5.95
CA LEU A 49 6.43 1.67 -6.82
C LEU A 49 5.05 1.45 -6.21
N LEU A 50 3.99 1.99 -6.83
CA LEU A 50 2.61 1.81 -6.40
C LEU A 50 1.99 0.64 -7.16
N CYS A 51 1.76 -0.47 -6.47
CA CYS A 51 1.16 -1.65 -7.08
C CYS A 51 -0.37 -1.55 -7.06
N CYS A 52 -0.96 -1.44 -8.25
CA CYS A 52 -2.40 -1.63 -8.47
C CYS A 52 -2.69 -3.11 -8.68
N HIS A 53 -3.29 -3.78 -7.70
CA HIS A 53 -3.66 -5.19 -7.87
C HIS A 53 -4.73 -5.36 -8.97
N GLY A 54 -4.73 -6.52 -9.61
CA GLY A 54 -5.77 -6.88 -10.58
C GLY A 54 -7.12 -7.16 -9.91
N GLY A 55 -8.07 -7.70 -10.68
CA GLY A 55 -9.37 -8.04 -10.13
C GLY A 55 -10.38 -8.57 -11.15
N PRO A 56 -11.65 -8.65 -10.72
CA PRO A 56 -12.15 -8.19 -9.42
C PRO A 56 -11.71 -9.08 -8.24
N GLY A 57 -11.18 -8.48 -7.16
CA GLY A 57 -11.10 -9.11 -5.83
C GLY A 57 -9.76 -9.67 -5.33
N MET A 58 -8.67 -9.64 -6.12
CA MET A 58 -7.38 -10.20 -5.65
C MET A 58 -6.54 -9.17 -4.87
N ALA A 59 -7.01 -8.80 -3.68
CA ALA A 59 -6.23 -7.99 -2.74
C ALA A 59 -4.95 -8.74 -2.33
N GLN A 60 -3.80 -8.13 -2.57
CA GLN A 60 -2.51 -8.85 -2.53
C GLN A 60 -1.74 -8.70 -1.21
N ILE A 61 -2.12 -7.74 -0.34
CA ILE A 61 -1.41 -7.45 0.92
C ILE A 61 -1.15 -8.69 1.79
N GLY A 62 -2.05 -9.69 1.74
CA GLY A 62 -1.95 -10.92 2.55
C GLY A 62 -0.78 -11.84 2.19
N PHE A 63 -0.29 -11.83 0.95
CA PHE A 63 0.73 -12.78 0.47
C PHE A 63 1.91 -12.12 -0.26
N ILE A 64 1.73 -10.91 -0.79
CA ILE A 64 2.64 -10.33 -1.79
C ILE A 64 4.06 -10.08 -1.28
N ARG A 65 4.24 -9.85 0.03
CA ARG A 65 5.57 -9.66 0.64
C ARG A 65 6.54 -10.82 0.39
N HIS A 66 6.02 -12.04 0.20
CA HIS A 66 6.86 -13.19 -0.10
C HIS A 66 7.60 -13.00 -1.44
N PHE A 67 6.95 -12.35 -2.41
CA PHE A 67 7.43 -12.20 -3.78
C PHE A 67 8.13 -10.86 -4.05
N GLN A 68 7.92 -9.84 -3.21
CA GLN A 68 8.42 -8.49 -3.44
C GLN A 68 9.68 -8.11 -2.64
N LYS A 69 10.32 -9.06 -1.94
CA LYS A 69 11.51 -8.77 -1.09
C LYS A 69 12.64 -8.07 -1.85
N GLU A 70 12.89 -8.46 -3.09
CA GLU A 70 13.92 -7.81 -3.91
C GLU A 70 13.51 -6.40 -4.35
N LEU A 71 12.23 -6.19 -4.70
CA LEU A 71 11.73 -4.84 -5.01
C LEU A 71 11.84 -3.90 -3.81
N GLU A 72 11.59 -4.38 -2.59
CA GLU A 72 11.74 -3.62 -1.34
C GLU A 72 13.18 -3.15 -1.08
N LYS A 73 14.19 -3.69 -1.78
CA LYS A 73 15.59 -3.22 -1.74
C LYS A 73 15.86 -2.05 -2.68
N HIS A 74 14.99 -1.78 -3.65
CA HIS A 74 15.19 -0.78 -4.70
C HIS A 74 14.09 0.28 -4.75
N PHE A 75 12.93 -0.02 -4.16
CA PHE A 75 11.75 0.83 -4.15
C PHE A 75 11.12 0.91 -2.75
N ILE A 76 10.39 1.98 -2.54
CA ILE A 76 9.27 2.01 -1.60
C ILE A 76 8.09 1.34 -2.32
N VAL A 77 7.88 0.06 -2.06
CA VAL A 77 6.78 -0.72 -2.62
C VAL A 77 5.51 -0.44 -1.83
N ILE A 78 4.50 0.10 -2.49
CA ILE A 78 3.21 0.46 -1.91
C ILE A 78 2.15 -0.46 -2.52
N ASN A 79 1.65 -1.39 -1.72
CA ASN A 79 0.51 -2.22 -2.09
C ASN A 79 -0.76 -1.54 -1.61
N TRP A 80 -1.63 -1.16 -2.55
CA TRP A 80 -2.90 -0.51 -2.27
C TRP A 80 -4.04 -1.51 -2.43
N ASP A 81 -4.76 -1.78 -1.35
CA ASP A 81 -6.05 -2.46 -1.44
C ASP A 81 -7.08 -1.43 -1.92
N GLN A 82 -7.54 -1.56 -3.16
CA GLN A 82 -8.51 -0.66 -3.79
C GLN A 82 -9.87 -0.69 -3.07
N ARG A 83 -10.73 0.30 -3.33
CA ARG A 83 -12.10 0.35 -2.77
C ARG A 83 -12.81 -1.00 -2.92
N GLY A 84 -13.44 -1.45 -1.83
CA GLY A 84 -14.18 -2.72 -1.82
C GLY A 84 -13.31 -3.98 -1.86
N ALA A 85 -11.98 -3.88 -1.82
CA ALA A 85 -11.07 -5.02 -1.82
C ALA A 85 -10.29 -5.13 -0.50
N GLY A 86 -9.98 -6.37 -0.09
CA GLY A 86 -9.09 -6.65 1.04
C GLY A 86 -9.43 -5.88 2.30
N LYS A 87 -8.46 -5.14 2.83
CA LYS A 87 -8.60 -4.32 4.05
C LYS A 87 -9.32 -2.98 3.82
N SER A 88 -9.67 -2.67 2.58
CA SER A 88 -10.48 -1.49 2.19
C SER A 88 -11.96 -1.84 2.00
N PHE A 89 -12.33 -3.11 2.17
CA PHE A 89 -13.71 -3.56 2.17
C PHE A 89 -14.45 -3.13 3.45
N SER A 90 -15.74 -2.83 3.30
CA SER A 90 -16.68 -2.58 4.39
C SER A 90 -18.03 -3.22 4.08
N MET A 91 -18.86 -3.44 5.10
CA MET A 91 -20.22 -3.98 4.90
C MET A 91 -21.10 -3.13 3.97
N LYS A 92 -20.78 -1.84 3.80
CA LYS A 92 -21.48 -0.93 2.89
C LYS A 92 -21.19 -1.21 1.41
N ASP A 93 -20.22 -2.07 1.12
CA ASP A 93 -19.82 -2.44 -0.23
C ASP A 93 -20.62 -3.62 -0.79
N PHE A 94 -21.39 -4.31 0.06
CA PHE A 94 -22.32 -5.33 -0.40
C PHE A 94 -23.38 -4.71 -1.30
N GLY A 95 -23.42 -5.15 -2.56
CA GLY A 95 -24.33 -4.62 -3.58
C GLY A 95 -23.96 -3.23 -4.10
N ALA A 96 -22.79 -2.70 -3.77
CA ALA A 96 -22.33 -1.43 -4.30
C ALA A 96 -21.92 -1.56 -5.78
N ASN A 97 -22.36 -0.62 -6.60
CA ASN A 97 -21.90 -0.47 -7.98
C ASN A 97 -20.65 0.40 -8.00
N PHE A 98 -19.50 -0.21 -8.27
CA PHE A 98 -18.25 0.52 -8.50
C PHE A 98 -18.06 0.81 -9.99
N THR A 99 -17.54 2.00 -10.31
CA THR A 99 -17.22 2.40 -11.69
C THR A 99 -15.72 2.60 -11.87
N ILE A 100 -15.24 2.44 -13.10
CA ILE A 100 -13.82 2.64 -13.44
C ILE A 100 -13.38 4.07 -13.10
N GLU A 101 -14.25 5.05 -13.31
CA GLU A 101 -13.99 6.46 -13.00
C GLU A 101 -13.72 6.67 -11.51
N GLN A 102 -14.43 5.94 -10.63
CA GLN A 102 -14.17 5.96 -9.19
C GLN A 102 -12.80 5.38 -8.85
N PHE A 103 -12.41 4.26 -9.46
CA PHE A 103 -11.08 3.67 -9.26
C PHE A 103 -9.96 4.59 -9.75
N VAL A 104 -10.14 5.24 -10.91
CA VAL A 104 -9.19 6.22 -11.44
C VAL A 104 -9.10 7.45 -10.53
N SER A 105 -10.23 7.94 -10.01
CA SER A 105 -10.24 9.06 -9.06
C SER A 105 -9.46 8.69 -7.80
N ASP A 106 -9.75 7.53 -7.20
CA ASP A 106 -9.02 7.06 -6.02
C ASP A 106 -7.53 6.90 -6.27
N ALA A 107 -7.15 6.31 -7.41
CA ALA A 107 -5.75 6.14 -7.76
C ALA A 107 -5.03 7.50 -7.79
N LYS A 108 -5.65 8.55 -8.35
CA LYS A 108 -5.10 9.91 -8.36
C LYS A 108 -4.89 10.45 -6.94
N GLU A 109 -5.85 10.29 -6.04
CA GLU A 109 -5.72 10.79 -4.66
C GLU A 109 -4.71 9.96 -3.85
N VAL A 110 -4.65 8.64 -4.05
CA VAL A 110 -3.61 7.76 -3.46
C VAL A 110 -2.23 8.18 -3.95
N ILE A 111 -2.05 8.42 -5.25
CA ILE A 111 -0.80 8.92 -5.85
C ILE A 111 -0.40 10.25 -5.20
N GLN A 112 -1.32 11.22 -5.12
CA GLN A 112 -1.06 12.51 -4.48
C GLN A 112 -0.67 12.36 -2.99
N TYR A 113 -1.37 11.49 -2.26
CA TYR A 113 -1.09 11.19 -0.87
C TYR A 113 0.33 10.64 -0.69
N VAL A 114 0.72 9.62 -1.46
CA VAL A 114 2.05 8.99 -1.30
C VAL A 114 3.18 9.89 -1.78
N LEU A 115 2.99 10.63 -2.88
CA LEU A 115 3.97 11.61 -3.36
C LEU A 115 4.24 12.69 -2.30
N LYS A 116 3.17 13.20 -1.67
CA LYS A 116 3.28 14.16 -0.57
C LYS A 116 3.96 13.55 0.66
N LYS A 117 3.58 12.34 1.06
CA LYS A 117 4.13 11.65 2.24
C LYS A 117 5.65 11.47 2.15
N PHE A 118 6.16 11.09 0.97
CA PHE A 118 7.59 10.83 0.76
C PHE A 118 8.33 12.01 0.12
N ASN A 119 7.67 13.16 -0.07
CA ASN A 119 8.23 14.33 -0.74
C ASN A 119 8.87 14.00 -2.10
N LYS A 120 8.18 13.20 -2.93
CA LYS A 120 8.62 12.79 -4.27
C LYS A 120 7.73 13.43 -5.34
N GLN A 121 8.30 13.68 -6.52
CA GLN A 121 7.57 14.31 -7.64
C GLN A 121 6.90 13.30 -8.58
N LYS A 122 7.37 12.05 -8.58
CA LYS A 122 6.88 10.98 -9.46
C LYS A 122 6.98 9.62 -8.79
N LEU A 123 6.26 8.65 -9.34
CA LEU A 123 6.29 7.24 -8.95
C LEU A 123 6.14 6.34 -10.16
N PHE A 124 6.43 5.05 -9.97
CA PHE A 124 6.13 3.98 -10.92
C PHE A 124 4.80 3.33 -10.52
N LEU A 125 4.01 2.92 -11.52
CA LEU A 125 2.81 2.10 -11.37
C LEU A 125 3.12 0.68 -11.86
#